data_AF-A0A4P7A2A5-F1
#
_entry.id   AF-A0A4P7A2A5-F1
#
_cell.length_a   1.000
_cell.length_b   1.000
_cell.length_c   1.000
_cell.angle_alpha   90.00
_cell.angle_beta   90.00
_cell.angle_gamma   90.00
#
_symmetry.space_group_name_H-M   'P 1'
#
loop_
_entity.id
_entity.type
_entity.pdbx_description
1 polymer ?
#
loop_
_entity_poly.entity_id
_entity_poly.type
_entity_poly.pdbx_seq_one_letter_code
_entity_poly.pdbx_strand_id
1 'polypeptide(L)'
;MFEIFVKKVNSDIVIRWLLSKITIPICDILTVTTDDTYGGKEKQAIRIGMPYGTTDRVVIITNENTYILFTTNYISIQKKLNSYIHSIK
;
A
#
# COMPACT_ATOMS: atom_id res chain seq x y z
N MET A 1 7.15 17.05 5.06
CA MET A 1 7.63 15.70 4.68
C MET A 1 6.45 14.95 4.05
N PHE A 2 6.57 14.47 2.82
CA PHE A 2 5.47 13.83 2.09
C PHE A 2 5.46 12.33 2.36
N GLU A 3 4.90 11.93 3.51
CA GLU A 3 4.84 10.52 3.93
C GLU A 3 3.47 9.89 3.62
N ILE A 4 3.48 8.59 3.31
CA ILE A 4 2.26 7.79 3.20
C ILE A 4 1.86 7.29 4.59
N PHE A 5 0.61 7.56 4.97
CA PHE A 5 0.04 7.09 6.22
C PHE A 5 -0.87 5.90 5.96
N VAL A 6 -0.64 4.82 6.70
CA VAL A 6 -1.49 3.61 6.68
C VAL A 6 -2.00 3.34 8.08
N LYS A 7 -3.32 3.13 8.22
CA LYS A 7 -3.97 2.83 9.49
C LYS A 7 -5.10 1.82 9.31
N LYS A 8 -5.19 0.82 10.18
CA LYS A 8 -6.37 -0.04 10.32
C LYS A 8 -7.48 0.71 11.06
N VAL A 9 -8.68 0.69 10.50
CA VAL A 9 -9.91 1.21 11.11
C VAL A 9 -10.97 0.13 10.97
N ASN A 10 -11.35 -0.50 12.08
CA ASN A 10 -12.24 -1.66 12.09
C ASN A 10 -11.72 -2.78 11.16
N SER A 11 -12.48 -3.08 10.10
CA SER A 11 -12.17 -4.10 9.09
C SER A 11 -11.51 -3.54 7.82
N ASP A 12 -11.17 -2.25 7.83
CA ASP A 12 -10.63 -1.55 6.66
C ASP A 12 -9.21 -1.05 6.92
N ILE A 13 -8.43 -0.96 5.85
CA ILE A 13 -7.16 -0.24 5.80
C ILE A 13 -7.39 1.11 5.11
N VAL A 14 -7.07 2.18 5.84
CA VAL A 14 -7.12 3.55 5.34
C VAL A 14 -5.71 3.99 5.00
N ILE A 15 -5.52 4.34 3.73
CA ILE A 15 -4.29 4.89 3.18
C ILE A 15 -4.50 6.38 2.91
N ARG A 16 -3.59 7.22 3.40
CA ARG A 16 -3.61 8.66 3.21
C ARG A 16 -2.30 9.15 2.63
N TRP A 17 -2.40 10.00 1.61
CA TRP A 17 -1.26 10.69 1.03
C TRP A 17 -1.73 12.06 0.55
N LEU A 18 -1.11 13.12 1.08
CA LEU A 18 -1.57 14.50 0.87
C LEU A 18 -3.08 14.64 1.18
N LEU A 19 -3.86 15.13 0.24
CA LEU A 19 -5.32 15.29 0.34
C LEU A 19 -6.08 14.02 -0.09
N SER A 20 -5.39 13.00 -0.60
CA SER A 20 -6.00 11.76 -1.04
C SER A 20 -6.20 10.78 0.11
N LYS A 21 -7.37 10.14 0.14
CA LYS A 21 -7.73 9.08 1.08
C LYS A 21 -8.31 7.91 0.30
N ILE A 22 -7.76 6.72 0.54
CA ILE A 22 -8.22 5.47 -0.05
C ILE A 22 -8.53 4.51 1.09
N THR A 23 -9.65 3.80 0.97
CA THR A 23 -10.07 2.79 1.94
C THR A 23 -10.13 1.46 1.22
N ILE A 24 -9.46 0.44 1.76
CA ILE A 24 -9.42 -0.91 1.20
C ILE A 24 -9.93 -1.87 2.28
N PRO A 25 -11.00 -2.63 2.05
CA PRO A 25 -11.45 -3.66 2.97
C PRO A 25 -10.38 -4.74 3.15
N ILE A 26 -10.11 -5.17 4.39
CA ILE A 26 -9.07 -6.18 4.64
C ILE A 26 -9.45 -7.53 4.00
N CYS A 27 -10.74 -7.85 3.91
CA CYS A 27 -11.23 -9.07 3.27
C CYS A 27 -10.90 -9.13 1.77
N ASP A 28 -10.70 -7.99 1.11
CA ASP A 28 -10.40 -7.94 -0.32
C ASP A 28 -8.91 -8.05 -0.60
N ILE A 29 -8.05 -7.93 0.41
CA ILE A 29 -6.60 -7.99 0.24
C ILE A 29 -6.16 -9.44 0.15
N LEU A 30 -5.62 -9.81 -1.01
CA LEU A 30 -5.08 -11.13 -1.29
C LEU A 30 -3.64 -11.25 -0.78
N THR A 31 -2.81 -10.25 -1.05
CA THR A 31 -1.40 -10.26 -0.63
C THR A 31 -0.79 -8.87 -0.59
N VAL A 32 0.28 -8.73 0.20
CA VAL A 32 1.11 -7.52 0.28
C VAL A 32 2.56 -7.90 0.02
N THR A 33 3.12 -7.35 -1.03
CA THR A 33 4.49 -7.66 -1.51
C THR A 33 5.27 -6.38 -1.77
N THR A 34 6.50 -6.53 -2.27
CA THR A 34 7.34 -5.43 -2.76
C THR A 34 7.59 -5.58 -4.25
N ASP A 35 7.92 -4.47 -4.91
CA ASP A 35 8.22 -4.45 -6.34
C ASP A 35 9.55 -3.71 -6.58
N ASP A 36 10.47 -4.39 -7.25
CA ASP A 36 11.81 -3.91 -7.58
C ASP A 36 11.87 -3.19 -8.93
N THR A 37 10.80 -3.25 -9.74
CA THR A 37 10.73 -2.61 -11.04
C THR A 37 10.49 -1.10 -10.95
N TYR A 38 11.15 -0.35 -11.84
CA TYR A 38 10.98 1.10 -11.91
C TYR A 38 9.54 1.49 -12.30
N GLY A 39 8.80 2.08 -11.37
CA GLY A 39 7.41 2.52 -11.58
C GLY A 39 6.33 1.45 -11.34
N GLY A 40 6.74 0.21 -11.02
CA GLY A 40 5.85 -0.90 -10.73
C GLY A 40 5.45 -1.72 -11.96
N LYS A 41 5.36 -3.04 -11.79
CA LYS A 41 5.12 -4.04 -12.84
C LYS A 41 3.71 -3.96 -13.43
N GLU A 42 2.72 -3.74 -12.58
CA GLU A 42 1.32 -3.70 -12.99
C GLU A 42 0.99 -2.33 -13.62
N LYS A 43 0.62 -2.34 -14.91
CA LYS A 43 0.39 -1.11 -15.68
C LYS A 43 -0.83 -0.36 -15.17
N GLN A 44 -1.89 -1.10 -14.87
CA GLN A 44 -3.17 -0.52 -14.42
C GLN A 44 -3.21 -0.25 -12.91
N ALA A 45 -2.09 -0.42 -12.21
CA ALA A 45 -2.07 -0.20 -10.78
C ALA A 45 -2.32 1.26 -10.41
N ILE A 46 -3.06 1.42 -9.31
CA ILE A 46 -3.30 2.71 -8.66
C ILE A 46 -2.03 3.08 -7.90
N ARG A 47 -1.37 4.16 -8.35
CA ARG A 47 -0.08 4.63 -7.84
C ARG A 47 -0.30 5.73 -6.81
N ILE A 48 0.24 5.55 -5.61
CA ILE A 48 0.06 6.45 -4.48
C ILE A 48 1.43 6.80 -3.91
N GLY A 49 1.72 8.09 -3.76
CA GLY A 49 3.04 8.56 -3.33
C GLY A 49 3.82 9.23 -4.46
N MET A 50 5.09 9.50 -4.20
CA MET A 50 6.00 10.06 -5.20
C MET A 50 6.68 8.93 -5.98
N PRO A 51 6.40 8.73 -7.28
CA PRO A 51 6.93 7.60 -8.04
C PRO A 51 8.41 7.73 -8.41
N TYR A 52 9.03 8.88 -8.09
CA TYR A 52 10.39 9.25 -8.49
C TYR A 52 11.31 9.34 -7.27
N GLY A 53 12.61 9.09 -7.49
CA GLY A 53 13.64 9.16 -6.45
C GLY A 53 13.96 7.80 -5.84
N THR A 54 14.45 7.80 -4.59
CA THR A 54 14.90 6.61 -3.85
C THR A 54 13.77 5.97 -3.03
N THR A 55 12.55 5.96 -3.58
CA THR A 55 11.38 5.36 -2.91
C THR A 55 11.21 3.92 -3.36
N ASP A 56 11.09 3.02 -2.39
CA ASP A 56 10.70 1.63 -2.61
C ASP A 56 9.19 1.50 -2.82
N ARG A 57 8.75 0.33 -3.28
CA ARG A 57 7.35 0.04 -3.58
C ARG A 57 6.79 -1.03 -2.66
N VAL A 58 5.67 -0.72 -2.01
CA VAL A 58 4.81 -1.72 -1.38
C VAL A 58 3.61 -1.94 -2.29
N VAL A 59 3.39 -3.18 -2.71
CA VAL A 59 2.28 -3.56 -3.58
C VAL A 59 1.20 -4.23 -2.74
N ILE A 60 -0.04 -3.76 -2.89
CA ILE A 60 -1.22 -4.36 -2.29
C ILE A 60 -2.07 -4.89 -3.45
N ILE A 61 -2.26 -6.20 -3.49
CA ILE A 61 -3.09 -6.86 -4.49
C ILE A 61 -4.43 -7.17 -3.83
N THR A 62 -5.51 -6.64 -4.40
CA THR A 62 -6.89 -6.96 -3.99
C THR A 62 -7.60 -7.78 -5.07
N ASN A 63 -8.83 -8.20 -4.79
CA ASN A 63 -9.68 -8.88 -5.77
C ASN A 63 -9.91 -8.07 -7.05
N GLU A 64 -9.98 -6.74 -6.95
CA GLU A 64 -10.37 -5.86 -8.06
C GLU A 64 -9.21 -5.02 -8.60
N ASN A 65 -8.29 -4.59 -7.72
CA ASN A 65 -7.29 -3.58 -8.06
C ASN A 65 -5.93 -3.92 -7.47
N THR A 66 -4.88 -3.41 -8.11
CA THR A 66 -3.53 -3.41 -7.55
C THR A 66 -3.15 -1.99 -7.15
N TYR A 67 -2.64 -1.81 -5.95
CA TYR A 67 -2.17 -0.53 -5.44
C TYR A 67 -0.67 -0.58 -5.25
N ILE A 68 0.03 0.49 -5.64
CA ILE A 68 1.47 0.62 -5.46
C ILE A 68 1.74 1.86 -4.63
N LEU A 69 2.29 1.65 -3.45
CA LEU A 69 2.68 2.70 -2.51
C LEU A 69 4.16 3.01 -2.70
N PHE A 70 4.48 4.24 -3.08
CA PHE A 70 5.85 4.73 -3.18
C PHE A 70 6.26 5.41 -1.88
N THR A 71 7.18 4.79 -1.14
CA THR A 71 7.59 5.25 0.18
C THR A 71 9.05 4.94 0.45
N THR A 72 9.72 5.81 1.21
CA THR A 72 11.05 5.54 1.76
C THR A 72 11.01 4.65 3.01
N ASN A 73 9.82 4.41 3.58
CA ASN A 73 9.61 3.61 4.79
C ASN A 73 8.85 2.30 4.49
N TYR A 74 9.17 1.67 3.36
CA TYR A 74 8.44 0.51 2.86
C TYR A 74 8.41 -0.66 3.86
N ILE A 75 9.51 -0.90 4.58
CA ILE A 75 9.61 -1.97 5.58
C ILE A 75 8.57 -1.79 6.69
N SER A 76 8.44 -0.57 7.23
CA SER A 76 7.48 -0.28 8.31
C SER A 76 6.03 -0.39 7.80
N ILE A 77 5.76 0.13 6.59
CA ILE A 77 4.43 0.06 5.98
C ILE A 77 4.05 -1.40 5.70
N GLN A 78 4.94 -2.19 5.12
CA GLN A 78 4.72 -3.60 4.81
C GLN A 78 4.47 -4.41 6.10
N LYS A 79 5.26 -4.19 7.15
CA LYS A 79 5.05 -4.84 8.46
C LYS A 79 3.68 -4.49 9.06
N LYS A 80 3.28 -3.21 9.02
CA LYS A 80 1.95 -2.78 9.50
C LYS A 80 0.82 -3.45 8.73
N LEU A 81 0.87 -3.42 7.40
CA LEU A 81 -0.14 -4.04 6.54
C LEU A 81 -0.25 -5.54 6.82
N ASN A 82 0.87 -6.25 6.88
CA ASN A 82 0.89 -7.67 7.20
C ASN A 82 0.30 -7.97 8.58
N SER A 83 0.61 -7.16 9.60
CA SER A 83 0.01 -7.28 10.94
C SER A 83 -1.52 -7.10 10.91
N TYR A 84 -2.02 -6.16 10.10
CA TYR A 84 -3.46 -5.90 10.00
C TYR A 84 -4.23 -7.07 9.37
N ILE A 85 -3.64 -7.70 8.36
CA ILE A 85 -4.22 -8.85 7.64
C ILE A 85 -4.18 -10.10 8.52
N HIS A 86 -3.05 -10.38 9.18
CA HIS A 86 -2.91 -11.57 10.03
C HIS A 86 -3.71 -11.49 11.33
N SER A 87 -4.03 -10.29 11.83
CA SER A 87 -4.85 -10.10 13.02
C SER A 87 -6.31 -10.58 12.88
N ILE A 88 -6.75 -10.99 11.69
CA ILE A 88 -8.14 -11.45 11.41
C ILE A 88 -8.20 -12.97 11.16
N LYS A 89 -7.06 -13.63 10.89
CA LYS A 89 -6.97 -15.08 10.73
C LYS A 89 -6.65 -15.75 12.07
#